data_AF-F4K1I5-F1
#
_entry.id   AF-F4K1I5-F1
#
_cell.length_a   1.000
_cell.length_b   1.000
_cell.length_c   1.000
_cell.angle_alpha   90.00
_cell.angle_beta   90.00
_cell.angle_gamma   90.00
#
_symmetry.space_group_name_H-M   'P 1'
#
loop_
_entity.id
_entity.type
_entity.pdbx_description
1 polymer ?
#
loop_
_entity_poly.entity_id
_entity_poly.type
_entity_poly.pdbx_seq_one_letter_code
_entity_poly.pdbx_strand_id
1 'polypeptide(L)'
;MQRREFLELFEAALRAAKSVKGAESSPEVLRFVDAMNRLKEAPKSLVCDVVCKTSMGKGLGFFIDHKNPKIRSEGRILRDLWMKIHYASGREKSRDRETPVKIPTHSTMKKTGDSKRDKVHEILQSSLAKVATEVVDTEMKRRVMTVCDPWVVAVSVESAMSILFNMGDSNNPDLRRKVLIGEISGERLVKMEKDEMGSEKIQKEVQRIKERARFKEESRMKMLLASADMIMT
;
A
#
# COMPACT_ATOMS: atom_id res chain seq x y z
N MET A 1 4.21 1.11 35.34
CA MET A 1 5.34 1.88 34.80
C MET A 1 4.91 3.32 34.54
N GLN A 2 5.67 4.31 35.01
CA GLN A 2 5.43 5.74 34.72
C GLN A 2 6.30 6.24 33.56
N ARG A 3 5.98 7.42 32.98
CA ARG A 3 6.73 8.00 31.84
C ARG A 3 8.23 8.16 32.11
N ARG A 4 8.61 8.63 33.30
CA ARG A 4 10.02 8.78 33.69
C ARG A 4 10.74 7.43 33.72
N GLU A 5 10.14 6.46 34.41
CA GLU A 5 10.65 5.10 34.52
C GLU A 5 10.82 4.45 33.14
N PHE A 6 9.86 4.65 32.23
CA PHE A 6 9.94 4.15 30.84
C PHE A 6 11.16 4.72 30.09
N LEU A 7 11.40 6.03 30.20
CA LEU A 7 12.52 6.70 29.54
C LEU A 7 13.87 6.23 30.13
N GLU A 8 13.96 6.09 31.45
CA GLU A 8 15.15 5.58 32.14
C GLU A 8 15.47 4.13 31.72
N LEU A 9 14.44 3.28 31.58
CA LEU A 9 14.56 1.93 31.05
C LEU A 9 15.07 1.90 29.62
N PHE A 10 14.55 2.77 28.76
CA PHE A 10 15.00 2.87 27.37
C PHE A 10 16.47 3.33 27.29
N GLU A 11 16.87 4.31 28.11
CA GLU A 11 18.27 4.71 28.19
C GLU A 11 19.18 3.61 28.77
N ALA A 12 18.70 2.86 29.76
CA ALA A 12 19.44 1.72 30.31
C ALA A 12 19.68 0.65 29.24
N ALA A 13 18.67 0.34 28.43
CA ALA A 13 18.81 -0.53 27.26
C ALA A 13 19.83 0.04 26.26
N LEU A 14 19.75 1.34 25.95
CA LEU A 14 20.69 2.00 25.04
C LEU A 14 22.14 1.93 25.54
N ARG A 15 22.37 2.19 26.83
CA ARG A 15 23.68 2.08 27.47
C ARG A 15 24.20 0.66 27.46
N ALA A 16 23.36 -0.32 27.81
CA ALA A 16 23.73 -1.72 27.80
C ALA A 16 24.13 -2.19 26.39
N ALA A 17 23.34 -1.85 25.37
CA ALA A 17 23.63 -2.22 23.99
C ALA A 17 24.96 -1.63 23.49
N LYS A 18 25.22 -0.34 23.77
CA LYS A 18 26.47 0.34 23.38
C LYS A 18 27.73 -0.28 23.99
N SER A 19 27.61 -0.91 25.16
CA SER A 19 28.74 -1.54 25.85
C SER A 19 29.10 -2.94 25.31
N VAL A 20 28.30 -3.53 24.41
CA VAL A 20 28.55 -4.87 23.87
C VAL A 20 29.61 -4.83 22.78
N LYS A 21 30.78 -5.44 23.05
CA LYS A 21 31.93 -5.48 22.13
C LYS A 21 32.00 -6.71 21.21
N GLY A 22 31.07 -7.66 21.30
CA GLY A 22 30.97 -8.77 20.33
C GLY A 22 30.71 -10.16 20.91
N ALA A 23 30.84 -10.36 22.22
CA ALA A 23 30.41 -11.62 22.85
C ALA A 23 28.88 -11.78 22.72
N GLU A 24 28.42 -12.99 22.36
CA GLU A 24 27.00 -13.28 22.18
C GLU A 24 26.22 -13.21 23.50
N SER A 25 26.83 -13.69 24.59
CA SER A 25 26.24 -13.72 25.92
C SER A 25 27.17 -12.99 26.89
N SER A 26 26.95 -11.68 27.04
CA SER A 26 27.65 -10.86 28.03
C SER A 26 26.66 -10.32 29.07
N PRO A 27 27.13 -9.92 30.27
CA PRO A 27 26.27 -9.28 31.28
C PRO A 27 25.51 -8.06 30.73
N GLU A 28 26.10 -7.33 29.78
CA GLU A 28 25.47 -6.22 29.08
C GLU A 28 24.32 -6.68 28.18
N VAL A 29 24.47 -7.81 27.48
CA VAL A 29 23.37 -8.39 26.68
C VAL A 29 22.21 -8.79 27.60
N LEU A 30 22.49 -9.40 28.76
CA LEU A 30 21.46 -9.75 29.72
C LEU A 30 20.72 -8.52 30.28
N ARG A 31 21.47 -7.47 30.66
CA ARG A 31 20.89 -6.18 31.10
C ARG A 31 20.03 -5.53 30.01
N PHE A 32 20.49 -5.59 28.77
CA PHE A 32 19.71 -5.11 27.64
C PHE A 32 18.41 -5.92 27.49
N VAL A 33 18.48 -7.24 27.48
CA VAL A 33 17.30 -8.11 27.32
C VAL A 33 16.29 -7.90 28.46
N ASP A 34 16.74 -7.76 29.71
CA ASP A 34 15.87 -7.46 30.85
C ASP A 34 15.14 -6.12 30.66
N ALA A 35 15.86 -5.06 30.29
CA ALA A 35 15.27 -3.77 30.00
C ALA A 35 14.25 -3.85 28.85
N MET A 36 14.56 -4.60 27.80
CA MET A 36 13.66 -4.81 26.66
C MET A 36 12.39 -5.55 27.06
N ASN A 37 12.47 -6.56 27.91
CA ASN A 37 11.30 -7.28 28.41
C ASN A 37 10.38 -6.34 29.19
N ARG A 38 10.93 -5.51 30.08
CA ARG A 38 10.15 -4.52 30.83
C ARG A 38 9.51 -3.46 29.91
N LEU A 39 10.21 -3.05 28.85
CA LEU A 39 9.67 -2.13 27.84
C LEU A 39 8.52 -2.74 27.02
N LYS A 40 8.54 -4.06 26.78
CA LYS A 40 7.44 -4.78 26.10
C LYS A 40 6.17 -4.86 26.95
N GLU A 41 6.33 -4.94 28.27
CA GLU A 41 5.22 -4.97 29.24
C GLU A 41 4.64 -3.58 29.57
N ALA A 42 5.15 -2.52 28.95
CA ALA A 42 4.69 -1.16 29.23
C ALA A 42 3.21 -0.96 28.80
N PRO A 43 2.43 -0.18 29.57
CA PRO A 43 1.03 0.11 29.21
C PRO A 43 0.91 0.71 27.81
N LYS A 44 -0.04 0.21 27.00
CA LYS A 44 -0.24 0.66 25.60
C LYS A 44 -0.46 2.17 25.47
N SER A 45 -1.20 2.76 26.41
CA SER A 45 -1.45 4.21 26.47
C SER A 45 -0.16 5.01 26.68
N LEU A 46 0.74 4.51 27.54
CA LEU A 46 2.04 5.12 27.79
C LEU A 46 2.95 5.00 26.58
N VAL A 47 2.99 3.82 25.94
CA VAL A 47 3.76 3.61 24.70
C VAL A 47 3.34 4.60 23.63
N CYS A 48 2.03 4.77 23.38
CA CYS A 48 1.53 5.77 22.44
C CYS A 48 1.96 7.19 22.81
N ASP A 49 1.84 7.59 24.08
CA ASP A 49 2.19 8.95 24.52
C ASP A 49 3.70 9.23 24.41
N VAL A 50 4.55 8.24 24.67
CA VAL A 50 6.00 8.42 24.64
C VAL A 50 6.55 8.29 23.22
N VAL A 51 6.25 7.19 22.51
CA VAL A 51 6.80 6.90 21.18
C VAL A 51 6.47 7.98 20.16
N CYS A 52 5.26 8.57 20.20
CA CYS A 52 4.88 9.62 19.25
C CYS A 52 5.55 10.97 19.52
N LYS A 53 5.96 11.23 20.77
CA LYS A 53 6.46 12.54 21.21
C LYS A 53 7.98 12.60 21.34
N THR A 54 8.66 11.47 21.36
CA THR A 54 10.11 11.42 21.60
C THR A 54 10.86 10.87 20.40
N SER A 55 12.07 11.37 20.20
CA SER A 55 13.00 10.93 19.14
C SER A 55 13.61 9.54 19.38
N MET A 56 12.89 8.64 20.06
CA MET A 56 13.33 7.26 20.32
C MET A 56 13.53 6.43 19.06
N GLY A 57 12.95 6.84 17.92
CA GLY A 57 13.15 6.17 16.63
C GLY A 57 14.63 5.98 16.28
N LYS A 58 15.48 6.98 16.54
CA LYS A 58 16.94 6.87 16.33
C LYS A 58 17.59 5.82 17.25
N GLY A 59 17.16 5.77 18.51
CA GLY A 59 17.64 4.76 19.47
C GLY A 59 17.22 3.34 19.08
N LEU A 60 16.00 3.18 18.57
CA LEU A 60 15.51 1.90 18.03
C LEU A 60 16.32 1.43 16.81
N GLY A 61 16.70 2.35 15.92
CA GLY A 61 17.59 2.05 14.79
C GLY A 61 18.90 1.41 15.25
N PHE A 62 19.50 1.94 16.33
CA PHE A 62 20.72 1.38 16.90
C PHE A 62 20.56 -0.10 17.32
N PHE A 63 19.41 -0.49 17.86
CA PHE A 63 19.16 -1.89 18.23
C PHE A 63 19.00 -2.77 17.00
N ILE A 64 18.21 -2.31 16.02
CA ILE A 64 17.87 -3.08 14.80
C ILE A 64 19.11 -3.35 13.93
N ASP A 65 20.09 -2.45 13.96
CA ASP A 65 21.32 -2.56 13.16
C ASP A 65 22.52 -3.07 13.99
N HIS A 66 22.29 -3.48 15.24
CA HIS A 66 23.35 -3.90 16.13
C HIS A 66 24.04 -5.20 15.65
N LYS A 67 25.36 -5.32 15.86
CA LYS A 67 26.15 -6.50 15.44
C LYS A 67 25.72 -7.79 16.16
N ASN A 68 25.48 -7.70 17.47
CA ASN A 68 25.00 -8.84 18.27
C ASN A 68 23.57 -9.26 17.81
N PRO A 69 23.35 -10.53 17.46
CA PRO A 69 22.08 -11.01 16.90
C PRO A 69 20.92 -10.92 17.89
N LYS A 70 21.16 -11.10 19.19
CA LYS A 70 20.13 -11.03 20.22
C LYS A 70 19.64 -9.60 20.40
N ILE A 71 20.54 -8.63 20.48
CA ILE A 71 20.17 -7.20 20.55
C ILE A 71 19.32 -6.83 19.33
N ARG A 72 19.77 -7.26 18.15
CA ARG A 72 19.09 -7.03 16.88
C ARG A 72 17.69 -7.64 16.83
N SER A 73 17.52 -8.89 17.25
CA SER A 73 16.20 -9.54 17.27
C SER A 73 15.25 -8.87 18.25
N GLU A 74 15.70 -8.57 19.47
CA GLU A 74 14.86 -7.91 20.48
C GLU A 74 14.47 -6.49 20.04
N GLY A 75 15.39 -5.75 19.39
CA GLY A 75 15.12 -4.44 18.81
C GLY A 75 14.00 -4.47 17.76
N ARG A 76 14.02 -5.48 16.87
CA ARG A 76 12.94 -5.70 15.90
C ARG A 76 11.61 -6.04 16.56
N ILE A 77 11.60 -6.96 17.54
CA ILE A 77 10.39 -7.35 18.26
C ILE A 77 9.75 -6.13 18.95
N LEU A 78 10.54 -5.32 19.64
CA LEU A 78 10.03 -4.13 20.33
C LEU A 78 9.45 -3.13 19.32
N ARG A 79 10.14 -2.88 18.21
CA ARG A 79 9.66 -2.01 17.14
C ARG A 79 8.30 -2.48 16.62
N ASP A 80 8.17 -3.76 16.31
CA ASP A 80 6.96 -4.33 15.74
C ASP A 80 5.79 -4.28 16.72
N LEU A 81 6.05 -4.53 18.01
CA LEU A 81 5.05 -4.39 19.07
C LEU A 81 4.55 -2.95 19.19
N TRP A 82 5.47 -1.99 19.28
CA TRP A 82 5.11 -0.58 19.44
C TRP A 82 4.44 -0.01 18.19
N MET A 83 4.87 -0.42 16.99
CA MET A 83 4.18 -0.07 15.75
C MET A 83 2.75 -0.60 15.74
N LYS A 84 2.52 -1.87 16.13
CA LYS A 84 1.16 -2.42 16.25
C LYS A 84 0.29 -1.62 17.21
N ILE A 85 0.84 -1.23 18.37
CA ILE A 85 0.14 -0.39 19.35
C ILE A 85 -0.25 0.96 18.74
N HIS A 86 0.67 1.60 18.03
CA HIS A 86 0.44 2.88 17.37
C HIS A 86 -0.69 2.81 16.32
N TYR A 87 -0.62 1.84 15.40
CA TYR A 87 -1.63 1.67 14.35
C TYR A 87 -3.01 1.30 14.90
N ALA A 88 -3.06 0.54 16.00
CA ALA A 88 -4.32 0.24 16.68
C ALA A 88 -4.93 1.50 17.32
N SER A 89 -4.12 2.36 17.93
CA SER A 89 -4.61 3.58 18.61
C SER A 89 -5.09 4.66 17.63
N GLY A 90 -4.57 4.67 16.39
CA GLY A 90 -5.09 5.53 15.31
C GLY A 90 -6.53 5.20 14.90
N ARG A 91 -7.01 3.96 15.09
CA ARG A 91 -8.40 3.58 14.79
C ARG A 91 -9.41 4.09 15.82
N GLU A 92 -8.99 4.39 17.05
CA GLU A 92 -9.90 4.90 18.09
C GLU A 92 -10.13 6.42 17.98
N LYS A 93 -9.13 7.18 17.51
CA LYS A 93 -9.22 8.64 17.42
C LYS A 93 -9.97 9.15 16.19
N SER A 94 -10.23 8.31 15.19
CA SER A 94 -10.85 8.75 13.93
C SER A 94 -12.38 8.96 14.00
N ARG A 95 -13.02 8.79 15.16
CA ARG A 95 -14.46 9.06 15.31
C ARG A 95 -14.80 10.54 15.54
N ASP A 96 -13.82 11.37 15.94
CA ASP A 96 -14.05 12.79 16.16
C ASP A 96 -13.02 13.63 15.39
N ARG A 97 -13.52 14.56 14.58
CA ARG A 97 -12.81 15.59 13.79
C ARG A 97 -12.51 15.22 12.33
N GLU A 98 -13.55 15.36 11.52
CA GLU A 98 -13.38 15.84 10.15
C GLU A 98 -12.92 17.31 10.20
N THR A 99 -11.64 17.56 9.96
CA THR A 99 -11.22 18.86 9.41
C THR A 99 -10.56 18.60 8.06
N PRO A 100 -10.98 19.30 7.00
CA PRO A 100 -10.45 19.08 5.66
C PRO A 100 -9.04 19.64 5.57
N VAL A 101 -8.03 18.78 5.75
CA VAL A 101 -6.64 19.10 5.44
C VAL A 101 -6.50 19.13 3.93
N LYS A 102 -6.22 20.33 3.38
CA LYS A 102 -5.85 20.54 1.97
C LYS A 102 -4.46 19.95 1.73
N ILE A 103 -4.40 18.72 1.25
CA ILE A 103 -3.15 18.09 0.80
C ILE A 103 -2.92 18.50 -0.66
N PRO A 104 -1.68 18.85 -1.08
CA PRO A 104 -1.40 19.27 -2.46
C PRO A 104 -1.70 18.15 -3.46
N THR A 105 -2.88 18.18 -4.06
CA THR A 105 -3.30 17.31 -5.17
C THR A 105 -2.85 17.91 -6.49
N HIS A 106 -1.53 17.99 -6.71
CA HIS A 106 -0.98 18.28 -8.04
C HIS A 106 -0.52 16.98 -8.71
N SER A 107 -1.48 16.10 -9.02
CA SER A 107 -1.34 15.20 -10.17
C SER A 107 -2.49 15.50 -11.11
N THR A 108 -2.16 15.87 -12.34
CA THR A 108 -3.12 16.23 -13.39
C THR A 108 -4.03 15.03 -13.66
N MET A 109 -5.22 15.04 -13.06
CA MET A 109 -6.18 13.95 -13.14
C MET A 109 -6.60 13.74 -14.59
N LYS A 110 -6.17 12.64 -15.22
CA LYS A 110 -6.82 12.15 -16.43
C LYS A 110 -8.16 11.55 -16.02
N LYS A 111 -9.23 12.35 -16.15
CA LYS A 111 -10.60 11.90 -15.92
C LYS A 111 -10.90 10.71 -16.83
N THR A 112 -11.53 9.69 -16.26
CA THR A 112 -11.94 8.49 -17.01
C THR A 112 -13.18 8.72 -17.85
N GLY A 113 -13.90 9.82 -17.61
CA GLY A 113 -15.17 10.14 -18.26
C GLY A 113 -16.39 9.54 -17.53
N ASP A 114 -16.16 8.63 -16.57
CA ASP A 114 -17.18 8.11 -15.67
C ASP A 114 -17.09 8.86 -14.33
N SER A 115 -18.11 9.68 -14.04
CA SER A 115 -18.19 10.49 -12.83
C SER A 115 -18.09 9.65 -11.54
N LYS A 116 -18.67 8.44 -11.53
CA LYS A 116 -18.62 7.57 -10.35
C LYS A 116 -17.21 7.01 -10.15
N ARG A 117 -16.55 6.58 -11.23
CA ARG A 117 -15.16 6.08 -11.17
C ARG A 117 -14.20 7.20 -10.77
N ASP A 118 -14.36 8.38 -11.35
CA ASP A 118 -13.56 9.55 -10.99
C ASP A 118 -13.75 9.90 -9.50
N LYS A 119 -14.97 9.75 -8.96
CA LYS A 119 -15.21 9.96 -7.52
C LYS A 119 -14.54 8.90 -6.65
N VAL A 120 -14.56 7.63 -7.05
CA VAL A 120 -13.84 6.56 -6.36
C VAL A 120 -12.34 6.83 -6.34
N HIS A 121 -11.77 7.23 -7.49
CA HIS A 121 -10.36 7.61 -7.58
C HIS A 121 -10.02 8.79 -6.66
N GLU A 122 -10.84 9.84 -6.64
CA GLU A 122 -10.63 11.00 -5.77
C GLU A 122 -10.64 10.61 -4.29
N ILE A 123 -11.61 9.80 -3.86
CA ILE A 123 -11.71 9.33 -2.47
C ILE A 123 -10.48 8.49 -2.09
N LEU A 124 -10.10 7.54 -2.93
CA LEU A 124 -8.95 6.67 -2.69
C LEU A 124 -7.64 7.46 -2.67
N GLN A 125 -7.43 8.34 -3.66
CA GLN A 125 -6.24 9.18 -3.75
C GLN A 125 -6.13 10.09 -2.52
N SER A 126 -7.20 10.77 -2.14
CA SER A 126 -7.23 11.64 -0.95
C SER A 126 -6.93 10.86 0.32
N SER A 127 -7.53 9.67 0.47
CA SER A 127 -7.32 8.82 1.65
C SER A 127 -5.88 8.29 1.73
N LEU A 128 -5.31 7.87 0.60
CA LEU A 128 -3.94 7.36 0.55
C LEU A 128 -2.91 8.49 0.73
N ALA A 129 -3.18 9.69 0.21
CA ALA A 129 -2.30 10.84 0.39
C ALA A 129 -2.22 11.31 1.85
N LYS A 130 -3.28 11.12 2.65
CA LYS A 130 -3.28 11.43 4.10
C LYS A 130 -2.22 10.67 4.89
N VAL A 131 -1.82 9.47 4.44
CA VAL A 131 -0.82 8.64 5.12
C VAL A 131 0.51 9.39 5.31
N ALA A 132 0.89 10.28 4.38
CA ALA A 132 2.11 11.09 4.52
C ALA A 132 2.09 12.04 5.74
N THR A 133 0.89 12.44 6.19
CA THR A 133 0.70 13.27 7.38
C THR A 133 0.54 12.45 8.67
N GLU A 134 0.08 11.20 8.55
CA GLU A 134 -0.15 10.29 9.68
C GLU A 134 1.12 9.55 10.13
N VAL A 135 2.11 9.43 9.24
CA VAL A 135 3.39 8.78 9.54
C VAL A 135 4.36 9.76 10.21
N VAL A 136 4.73 9.46 11.45
CA VAL A 136 5.68 10.25 12.27
C VAL A 136 7.13 9.88 11.96
N ASP A 137 7.41 8.59 11.75
CA ASP A 137 8.76 8.11 11.47
C ASP A 137 9.28 8.68 10.14
N THR A 138 10.41 9.36 10.18
CA THR A 138 10.92 10.13 9.04
C THR A 138 11.32 9.25 7.86
N GLU A 139 11.84 8.05 8.15
CA GLU A 139 12.22 7.09 7.10
C GLU A 139 10.99 6.48 6.43
N MET A 140 10.00 6.06 7.22
CA MET A 140 8.74 5.58 6.70
C MET A 140 7.99 6.67 5.93
N LYS A 141 8.01 7.92 6.41
CA LYS A 141 7.41 9.06 5.72
C LYS A 141 8.07 9.29 4.36
N ARG A 142 9.41 9.21 4.29
CA ARG A 142 10.14 9.25 3.02
C ARG A 142 9.66 8.14 2.10
N ARG A 143 9.58 6.90 2.57
CA ARG A 143 9.10 5.75 1.77
C ARG A 143 7.67 5.94 1.28
N VAL A 144 6.75 6.36 2.13
CA VAL A 144 5.36 6.63 1.74
C VAL A 144 5.27 7.67 0.62
N MET A 145 6.16 8.68 0.64
CA MET A 145 6.21 9.70 -0.40
C MET A 145 6.94 9.27 -1.68
N THR A 146 7.78 8.23 -1.65
CA THR A 146 8.61 7.81 -2.79
C THR A 146 8.22 6.48 -3.44
N VAL A 147 7.52 5.58 -2.73
CA VAL A 147 7.29 4.21 -3.22
C VAL A 147 6.28 4.16 -4.36
N CYS A 148 5.11 4.79 -4.21
CA CYS A 148 4.07 4.81 -5.24
C CYS A 148 3.27 6.10 -5.20
N ASP A 149 2.82 6.52 -6.38
CA ASP A 149 1.83 7.60 -6.50
C ASP A 149 0.46 7.09 -5.98
N PRO A 150 -0.18 7.82 -5.03
CA PRO A 150 -1.50 7.47 -4.51
C PRO A 150 -2.57 7.22 -5.59
N TRP A 151 -2.48 7.91 -6.73
CA TRP A 151 -3.38 7.73 -7.86
C TRP A 151 -3.18 6.37 -8.54
N VAL A 152 -1.93 5.95 -8.78
CA VAL A 152 -1.65 4.63 -9.38
C VAL A 152 -2.24 3.52 -8.50
N VAL A 153 -2.06 3.64 -7.18
CA VAL A 153 -2.65 2.70 -6.22
C VAL A 153 -4.18 2.75 -6.26
N ALA A 154 -4.78 3.94 -6.32
CA ALA A 154 -6.24 4.10 -6.45
C ALA A 154 -6.80 3.41 -7.70
N VAL A 155 -6.14 3.56 -8.86
CA VAL A 155 -6.53 2.90 -10.11
C VAL A 155 -6.38 1.38 -10.00
N SER A 156 -5.32 0.87 -9.39
CA SER A 156 -5.16 -0.57 -9.15
C SER A 156 -6.25 -1.14 -8.24
N VAL A 157 -6.62 -0.43 -7.17
CA VAL A 157 -7.72 -0.83 -6.28
C VAL A 157 -9.05 -0.86 -7.04
N GLU A 158 -9.35 0.16 -7.84
CA GLU A 158 -10.57 0.20 -8.66
C GLU A 158 -10.61 -0.95 -9.69
N SER A 159 -9.49 -1.24 -10.33
CA SER A 159 -9.35 -2.36 -11.27
C SER A 159 -9.66 -3.69 -10.59
N ALA A 160 -9.18 -3.89 -9.36
CA ALA A 160 -9.49 -5.07 -8.57
C ALA A 160 -10.99 -5.16 -8.19
N MET A 161 -11.63 -4.03 -7.88
CA MET A 161 -13.08 -3.99 -7.62
C MET A 161 -13.92 -4.31 -8.86
N SER A 162 -13.44 -3.95 -10.05
CA SER A 162 -14.15 -4.27 -11.31
C SER A 162 -14.32 -5.78 -11.50
N ILE A 163 -13.39 -6.61 -11.00
CA ILE A 163 -13.50 -8.08 -11.08
C ILE A 163 -14.68 -8.56 -10.25
N LEU A 164 -14.83 -8.03 -9.02
CA LEU A 164 -15.95 -8.35 -8.15
C LEU A 164 -17.28 -7.99 -8.81
N PHE A 165 -17.34 -6.82 -9.46
CA PHE A 165 -18.54 -6.39 -10.17
C PHE A 165 -18.86 -7.29 -11.37
N ASN A 166 -17.86 -7.65 -12.18
CA ASN A 166 -18.04 -8.56 -13.31
C ASN A 166 -18.51 -9.96 -12.88
N MET A 167 -17.97 -10.49 -11.77
CA MET A 167 -18.43 -11.77 -11.20
C MET A 167 -19.85 -11.71 -10.65
N GLY A 168 -20.25 -10.55 -10.11
CA GLY A 168 -21.58 -10.29 -9.57
C GLY A 168 -22.66 -10.03 -10.62
N ASP A 169 -22.30 -9.78 -11.89
CA ASP A 169 -23.27 -9.48 -12.94
C ASP A 169 -24.17 -10.69 -13.23
N SER A 170 -25.45 -10.55 -12.90
CA SER A 170 -26.47 -11.58 -13.11
C SER A 170 -26.57 -12.02 -14.57
N ASN A 171 -26.30 -11.11 -15.50
CA ASN A 171 -26.38 -11.32 -16.94
C ASN A 171 -25.15 -12.03 -17.52
N ASN A 172 -24.13 -12.29 -16.70
CA ASN A 172 -22.92 -13.02 -17.11
C ASN A 172 -22.70 -14.31 -16.29
N PRO A 173 -23.63 -15.29 -16.34
CA PRO A 173 -23.46 -16.56 -15.64
C PRO A 173 -22.29 -17.39 -16.19
N ASP A 174 -21.90 -17.18 -17.45
CA ASP A 174 -20.83 -17.93 -18.08
C ASP A 174 -19.46 -17.65 -17.44
N LEU A 175 -19.15 -16.40 -17.13
CA LEU A 175 -17.93 -16.05 -16.39
C LEU A 175 -17.88 -16.81 -15.05
N ARG A 176 -18.98 -16.79 -14.28
CA ARG A 176 -19.06 -17.50 -13.00
C ARG A 176 -18.84 -19.00 -13.16
N ARG A 177 -19.47 -19.61 -14.18
CA ARG A 177 -19.31 -21.03 -14.51
C ARG A 177 -17.86 -21.37 -14.86
N LYS A 178 -17.23 -20.60 -15.73
CA LYS A 178 -15.83 -20.80 -16.17
C LYS A 178 -14.85 -20.73 -15.00
N VAL A 179 -15.07 -19.79 -14.08
CA VAL A 179 -14.25 -19.68 -12.86
C VAL A 179 -14.48 -20.87 -11.93
N LEU A 180 -15.73 -21.25 -11.68
CA LEU A 180 -16.06 -22.34 -10.75
C LEU A 180 -15.53 -23.70 -11.21
N ILE A 181 -15.53 -23.97 -12.51
CA ILE A 181 -15.04 -25.23 -13.10
C ILE A 181 -13.51 -25.22 -13.29
N GLY A 182 -12.86 -24.07 -13.16
CA GLY A 182 -11.40 -23.92 -13.29
C GLY A 182 -10.89 -23.68 -14.71
N GLU A 183 -11.79 -23.46 -15.70
CA GLU A 183 -11.39 -22.98 -17.04
C GLU A 183 -10.70 -21.60 -16.96
N ILE A 184 -11.11 -20.78 -15.98
CA ILE A 184 -10.45 -19.54 -15.60
C ILE A 184 -10.04 -19.66 -14.14
N SER A 185 -8.73 -19.78 -13.87
CA SER A 185 -8.23 -19.77 -12.49
C SER A 185 -8.40 -18.38 -11.86
N GLY A 186 -8.40 -18.33 -10.52
CA GLY A 186 -8.46 -17.07 -9.79
C GLY A 186 -7.29 -16.13 -10.13
N GLU A 187 -6.09 -16.67 -10.32
CA GLU A 187 -4.89 -15.91 -10.70
C GLU A 187 -5.00 -15.35 -12.12
N ARG A 188 -5.62 -16.10 -13.04
CA ARG A 188 -5.88 -15.64 -14.41
C ARG A 188 -6.94 -14.55 -14.41
N LEU A 189 -8.02 -14.72 -13.67
CA LEU A 189 -9.13 -13.77 -13.59
C LEU A 189 -8.66 -12.35 -13.25
N VAL A 190 -7.70 -12.22 -12.34
CA VAL A 190 -7.17 -10.91 -11.91
C VAL A 190 -6.35 -10.19 -12.98
N LYS A 191 -5.88 -10.92 -14.00
CA LYS A 191 -5.06 -10.39 -15.09
C LYS A 191 -5.82 -10.18 -16.40
N MET A 192 -7.07 -10.66 -16.47
CA MET A 192 -7.89 -10.55 -17.68
C MET A 192 -8.27 -9.09 -17.95
N GLU A 193 -8.34 -8.72 -19.22
CA GLU A 193 -8.91 -7.43 -19.60
C GLU A 193 -10.44 -7.43 -19.49
N LYS A 194 -11.02 -6.22 -19.42
CA LYS A 194 -12.48 -6.05 -19.34
C LYS A 194 -13.23 -6.75 -20.47
N ASP A 195 -12.69 -6.67 -21.68
CA ASP A 195 -13.32 -7.26 -22.86
C ASP A 195 -13.39 -8.80 -22.75
N GLU A 196 -12.35 -9.43 -22.21
CA GLU A 196 -12.29 -10.88 -22.03
C GLU A 196 -13.21 -11.39 -20.91
N MET A 197 -13.55 -10.54 -19.93
CA MET A 197 -14.48 -10.89 -18.86
C MET A 197 -15.95 -10.81 -19.28
N GLY A 198 -16.27 -10.23 -20.44
CA GLY A 198 -17.64 -10.15 -20.94
C GLY A 198 -18.26 -11.53 -21.20
N SER A 199 -19.58 -11.62 -21.33
CA SER A 199 -20.23 -12.86 -21.78
C SER A 199 -19.77 -13.22 -23.21
N GLU A 200 -19.87 -14.49 -23.62
CA GLU A 200 -19.47 -14.90 -24.98
C GLU A 200 -20.16 -14.09 -26.08
N LYS A 201 -21.42 -13.69 -25.86
CA LYS A 201 -22.16 -12.82 -26.78
C LYS A 201 -21.50 -11.45 -26.89
N ILE A 202 -21.13 -10.84 -25.76
CA ILE A 202 -20.43 -9.54 -25.74
C ILE A 202 -19.04 -9.67 -26.36
N GLN A 203 -18.29 -10.73 -26.02
CA GLN A 203 -16.96 -10.97 -26.58
C GLN A 203 -17.01 -11.08 -28.11
N LYS A 204 -17.95 -11.86 -28.65
CA LYS A 204 -18.15 -12.00 -30.11
C LYS A 204 -18.50 -10.68 -30.77
N GLU A 205 -19.35 -9.86 -30.13
CA GLU A 205 -19.72 -8.55 -30.67
C GLU A 205 -18.55 -7.57 -30.65
N VAL A 206 -17.80 -7.50 -29.54
CA VAL A 206 -16.58 -6.70 -29.43
C VAL A 206 -15.56 -7.10 -30.50
N GLN A 207 -15.38 -8.39 -30.74
CA GLN A 207 -14.49 -8.89 -31.79
C GLN A 207 -14.96 -8.45 -33.19
N ARG A 208 -16.26 -8.56 -33.49
CA ARG A 208 -16.85 -8.09 -34.75
C ARG A 208 -16.62 -6.60 -34.98
N ILE A 209 -16.78 -5.79 -33.93
CA ILE A 209 -16.54 -4.35 -33.98
C ILE A 209 -15.06 -4.07 -34.29
N LYS A 210 -14.13 -4.75 -33.60
CA LYS A 210 -12.68 -4.62 -33.83
C LYS A 210 -12.29 -5.01 -35.26
N GLU A 211 -12.84 -6.11 -35.79
CA GLU A 211 -12.58 -6.55 -37.17
C GLU A 211 -13.14 -5.58 -38.21
N ARG A 212 -14.37 -5.09 -38.02
CA ARG A 212 -14.96 -4.09 -38.91
C ARG A 212 -14.16 -2.78 -38.89
N ALA A 213 -13.65 -2.36 -37.74
CA ALA A 213 -12.79 -1.19 -37.62
C ALA A 213 -11.46 -1.40 -38.37
N ARG A 214 -10.80 -2.55 -38.21
CA ARG A 214 -9.57 -2.89 -38.94
C ARG A 214 -9.78 -2.88 -40.45
N PHE A 215 -10.83 -3.55 -40.94
CA PHE A 215 -11.13 -3.60 -42.37
C PHE A 215 -11.37 -2.20 -42.96
N LYS A 216 -12.08 -1.34 -42.22
CA LYS A 216 -12.35 0.04 -42.65
C LYS A 216 -11.06 0.85 -42.73
N GLU A 217 -10.15 0.69 -41.77
CA GLU A 217 -8.87 1.40 -41.77
C GLU A 217 -7.93 0.91 -42.89
N GLU A 218 -7.82 -0.41 -43.08
CA GLU A 218 -7.04 -0.98 -44.19
C GLU A 218 -7.56 -0.51 -45.55
N SER A 219 -8.89 -0.43 -45.70
CA SER A 219 -9.52 0.08 -46.92
C SER A 219 -9.21 1.56 -47.16
N ARG A 220 -9.19 2.38 -46.09
CA ARG A 220 -8.78 3.80 -46.18
C ARG A 220 -7.31 3.92 -46.56
N MET A 221 -6.44 3.12 -45.97
CA MET A 221 -5.00 3.15 -46.24
C MET A 221 -4.69 2.72 -47.67
N LYS A 222 -5.37 1.68 -48.19
CA LYS A 222 -5.28 1.27 -49.59
C LYS A 222 -5.74 2.35 -50.56
N MET A 223 -6.85 3.04 -50.27
CA MET A 223 -7.30 4.18 -51.09
C MET A 223 -6.29 5.33 -51.10
N LEU A 224 -5.69 5.65 -49.95
CA LEU A 224 -4.65 6.69 -49.86
C LEU A 224 -3.41 6.34 -50.67
N LEU A 225 -2.92 5.10 -50.58
CA LEU A 225 -1.81 4.60 -51.38
C LEU A 225 -2.10 4.67 -52.88
N ALA A 226 -3.27 4.18 -53.32
CA ALA A 226 -3.67 4.24 -54.73
C ALA A 226 -3.78 5.69 -55.24
N SER A 227 -4.26 6.62 -54.40
CA SER A 227 -4.32 8.04 -54.76
C SER A 227 -2.94 8.70 -54.86
N ALA A 228 -1.98 8.27 -54.03
CA ALA A 228 -0.61 8.79 -54.07
C ALA A 228 0.14 8.32 -55.32
N ASP A 229 -0.02 7.05 -55.72
CA ASP A 229 0.58 6.52 -56.95
C ASP A 229 0.05 7.25 -58.20
N MET A 230 -1.24 7.60 -58.21
CA MET A 230 -1.89 8.37 -59.28
C MET A 230 -1.40 9.82 -59.40
N ILE A 231 -0.81 10.40 -58.36
CA ILE A 231 -0.26 11.77 -58.40
C ILE A 231 1.19 11.76 -58.93
N MET A 232 1.86 10.60 -58.93
CA MET A 232 3.26 10.43 -59.31
C MET A 232 3.46 9.92 -60.75
N THR A 233 2.37 9.77 -61.53
CA THR A 233 2.37 9.40 -62.96
C THR A 233 1.82 10.52 -63.81
#